data_AF-A0A8T7KF30-F1
#
_entry.id   AF-A0A8T7KF30-F1
#
_cell.length_a   1.000
_cell.length_b   1.000
_cell.length_c   1.000
_cell.angle_alpha   90.00
_cell.angle_beta   90.00
_cell.angle_gamma   90.00
#
_symmetry.space_group_name_H-M   'P 1'
#
loop_
_entity.id
_entity.type
_entity.pdbx_description
1 polymer ?
#
loop_
_entity_poly.entity_id
_entity_poly.type
_entity_poly.pdbx_seq_one_letter_code
_entity_poly.pdbx_strand_id
1 'polypeptide(L)' 'MHDPAERLARLVEAGLDGRLSRRDLIARGLALGLTLPAVSAALAACGLQPPDGEATPLSRWRPPAPPTP' A
#
# COMPACT_ATOMS: atom_id res chain seq x y z
N MET A 1 26.20 -8.61 10.98
CA MET A 1 25.61 -8.31 9.66
C MET A 1 24.26 -9.00 9.59
N HIS A 2 23.17 -8.26 9.51
CA HIS A 2 21.86 -8.88 9.31
C HIS A 2 21.71 -9.14 7.81
N ASP A 3 21.35 -10.36 7.44
CA ASP A 3 21.21 -10.74 6.04
C ASP A 3 20.06 -9.94 5.40
N PRO A 4 20.24 -9.36 4.19
CA PRO A 4 19.19 -8.60 3.53
C PRO A 4 17.91 -9.43 3.29
N ALA A 5 18.04 -10.75 3.12
CA ALA A 5 16.89 -11.64 2.96
C ALA A 5 16.12 -11.81 4.28
N GLU A 6 16.82 -11.90 5.43
CA GLU A 6 16.16 -11.98 6.74
C GLU A 6 15.37 -10.69 7.03
N ARG A 7 15.93 -9.55 6.64
CA ARG A 7 15.27 -8.24 6.78
C ARG A 7 14.02 -8.13 5.92
N LEU A 8 14.06 -8.68 4.70
CA LEU A 8 12.91 -8.72 3.79
C LEU A 8 11.81 -9.68 4.32
N ALA A 9 12.19 -10.85 4.82
CA ALA A 9 11.25 -11.82 5.39
C ALA A 9 10.43 -11.20 6.52
N ARG A 10 11.08 -10.54 7.48
CA ARG A 10 10.38 -9.87 8.60
C ARG A 10 9.46 -8.74 8.14
N LEU A 11 9.83 -8.05 7.05
CA LEU A 11 9.02 -7.00 6.46
C LEU A 11 7.74 -7.54 5.83
N VAL A 12 7.85 -8.66 5.12
CA VAL A 12 6.70 -9.36 4.54
C VAL A 12 5.82 -9.95 5.64
N GLU A 13 6.40 -10.61 6.65
CA GLU A 13 5.67 -11.15 7.79
C GLU A 13 4.91 -10.06 8.56
N ALA A 14 5.53 -8.93 8.85
CA ALA A 14 4.85 -7.82 9.53
C ALA A 14 3.77 -7.14 8.66
N GLY A 15 3.90 -7.22 7.32
CA GLY A 15 2.85 -6.84 6.38
C GLY A 15 1.65 -7.79 6.43
N LEU A 16 1.91 -9.10 6.43
CA LEU A 16 0.91 -10.15 6.50
C LEU A 16 0.17 -10.17 7.85
N ASP A 17 0.87 -9.90 8.95
CA ASP A 17 0.30 -9.81 10.30
C ASP A 17 -0.50 -8.51 10.52
N GLY A 18 -0.54 -7.62 9.52
CA GLY A 18 -1.25 -6.34 9.59
C GLY A 18 -0.59 -5.29 10.49
N ARG A 19 0.63 -5.55 11.01
CA ARG A 19 1.41 -4.59 11.80
C ARG A 19 2.06 -3.50 10.95
N LEU A 20 2.20 -3.74 9.65
CA LEU A 20 2.70 -2.75 8.70
C LEU A 20 1.60 -2.31 7.74
N SER A 21 1.46 -0.99 7.64
CA SER A 21 0.65 -0.41 6.59
C SER A 21 1.34 -0.56 5.24
N ARG A 22 0.53 -0.65 4.18
CA ARG A 22 0.96 -0.83 2.79
C ARG A 22 2.04 0.15 2.35
N ARG A 23 1.88 1.42 2.73
CA ARG A 23 2.87 2.50 2.51
C ARG A 23 4.20 2.22 3.19
N ASP A 24 4.15 1.69 4.40
CA ASP A 24 5.33 1.42 5.21
C ASP A 24 6.13 0.24 4.63
N LEU A 25 5.43 -0.78 4.14
CA LEU A 25 6.04 -1.91 3.41
C LEU A 25 6.70 -1.44 2.11
N ILE A 26 6.05 -0.54 1.35
CA ILE A 26 6.63 0.05 0.14
C ILE A 26 7.87 0.88 0.47
N ALA A 27 7.78 1.79 1.44
CA ALA A 27 8.88 2.66 1.84
C ALA A 27 10.10 1.87 2.32
N ARG A 28 9.87 0.84 3.15
CA ARG A 28 10.93 -0.02 3.66
C ARG A 28 11.47 -0.98 2.59
N GLY A 29 10.63 -1.47 1.67
CA GLY A 29 11.06 -2.27 0.52
C GLY A 29 11.97 -1.48 -0.42
N LEU A 30 11.63 -0.23 -0.72
CA LEU A 30 12.48 0.68 -1.48
C LEU A 30 13.81 0.97 -0.76
N ALA A 31 13.79 1.12 0.56
CA ALA A 31 15.00 1.30 1.36
C ALA A 31 15.92 0.06 1.39
N LEU A 32 15.39 -1.12 1.09
CA LEU A 32 16.17 -2.35 0.87
C LEU A 32 16.72 -2.46 -0.56
N GLY A 33 16.42 -1.51 -1.44
CA GLY A 33 16.86 -1.51 -2.85
C GLY A 33 15.94 -2.30 -3.78
N LEU A 34 14.74 -2.69 -3.33
CA LEU A 34 13.75 -3.33 -4.19
C LEU A 34 13.15 -2.31 -5.16
N THR A 35 12.90 -2.74 -6.38
CA THR A 35 12.21 -1.91 -7.37
C THR A 35 10.71 -1.87 -7.08
N LEU A 36 10.06 -0.77 -7.42
CA LEU A 36 8.61 -0.59 -7.29
C LEU A 36 7.77 -1.76 -7.86
N PRO A 37 8.10 -2.36 -9.04
CA PRO A 37 7.40 -3.54 -9.54
C PRO A 37 7.64 -4.79 -8.68
N ALA A 38 8.85 -5.02 -8.16
CA ALA A 38 9.12 -6.15 -7.27
C ALA A 38 8.32 -6.04 -5.95
N VAL A 39 8.27 -4.83 -5.39
CA VAL A 39 7.44 -4.52 -4.22
C VAL A 39 5.96 -4.76 -4.54
N SER A 40 5.46 -4.25 -5.66
CA SER A 40 4.06 -4.42 -6.07
C SER A 40 3.68 -5.90 -6.27
N ALA A 41 4.56 -6.70 -6.86
CA ALA A 41 4.36 -8.14 -7.03
C ALA A 41 4.30 -8.88 -5.69
N ALA A 42 5.19 -8.52 -4.74
CA ALA A 42 5.17 -9.08 -3.39
C ALA A 42 3.89 -8.71 -2.64
N LEU A 43 3.45 -7.45 -2.72
CA LEU A 43 2.19 -6.99 -2.13
C LEU A 43 0.97 -7.72 -2.70
N ALA A 44 0.94 -7.92 -4.02
CA ALA A 44 -0.13 -8.67 -4.68
C ALA A 44 -0.15 -10.14 -4.24
N ALA A 45 1.01 -10.80 -4.16
CA ALA A 45 1.14 -12.18 -3.68
C ALA A 45 0.74 -12.33 -2.20
N CYS A 46 0.96 -11.30 -1.39
CA CYS A 46 0.58 -11.26 0.02
C CYS A 46 -0.91 -10.94 0.26
N GLY A 47 -1.70 -10.73 -0.80
CA GLY A 47 -3.11 -10.34 -0.64
C GLY A 47 -3.31 -8.92 -0.10
N LEU A 48 -2.24 -8.14 0.08
CA LEU A 48 -2.33 -6.69 0.18
C LEU A 48 -2.55 -6.15 -1.23
N GLN A 49 -3.70 -6.46 -1.84
CA GLN A 49 -4.21 -5.68 -2.96
C GLN A 49 -4.50 -4.26 -2.43
N PRO A 50 -4.51 -3.19 -3.27
CA PRO A 50 -5.16 -1.97 -2.81
C PRO A 50 -6.54 -2.41 -2.34
N PRO A 51 -7.16 -1.76 -1.33
CA PRO A 51 -8.61 -1.80 -1.31
C PRO A 51 -8.98 -1.47 -2.76
N ASP A 52 -9.55 -2.46 -3.44
CA ASP A 52 -10.09 -2.26 -4.77
C ASP A 52 -10.79 -0.93 -4.65
N GLY A 53 -10.47 -0.01 -5.56
CA GLY A 53 -11.20 1.22 -5.58
C GLY A 53 -12.66 0.81 -5.72
N GLU A 54 -13.36 0.71 -4.60
CA GLU A 54 -14.47 1.58 -4.35
C GLU A 54 -13.93 2.95 -4.78
N ALA A 55 -14.03 3.22 -6.08
CA ALA A 55 -14.98 4.18 -6.54
C ALA A 55 -16.17 4.17 -5.56
N THR A 56 -15.96 4.69 -4.35
CA THR A 56 -16.96 5.50 -3.69
C THR A 56 -17.29 6.45 -4.82
N PRO A 57 -18.45 6.27 -5.48
CA PRO A 57 -18.74 7.12 -6.60
C PRO A 57 -18.63 8.53 -6.05
N LEU A 58 -17.95 9.40 -6.78
CA LEU A 58 -17.92 10.84 -6.52
C LEU A 58 -19.35 11.44 -6.48
N SER A 59 -20.42 10.63 -6.54
CA SER A 59 -21.79 10.94 -6.12
C SER A 59 -21.92 11.53 -4.71
N ARG A 60 -20.95 11.35 -3.79
CA ARG A 60 -20.95 12.13 -2.53
C ARG A 60 -20.53 13.59 -2.76
N TRP A 61 -19.74 13.88 -3.78
CA TRP A 61 -19.40 15.24 -4.15
C TRP A 61 -20.60 15.88 -4.85
N ARG A 62 -21.43 16.56 -4.06
CA ARG A 62 -22.43 17.49 -4.56
C ARG A 62 -21.79 18.88 -4.59
N PRO A 63 -21.65 19.54 -5.76
CA PRO A 63 -21.23 20.92 -5.79
C PRO A 63 -22.23 21.77 -4.98
N PRO A 64 -21.79 22.75 -4.18
CA PRO A 64 -22.70 23.67 -3.51
C PRO A 64 -23.51 24.41 -4.58
N ALA A 65 -24.84 24.46 -4.42
CA ALA A 65 -25.70 25.17 -5.35
C ALA A 65 -25.28 26.65 -5.44
N PRO A 66 -25.26 27.24 -6.65
CA PRO A 66 -24.97 28.67 -6.79
C PRO A 66 -26.02 29.48 -6.00
N PRO A 67 -25.63 30.55 -5.30
CA PRO A 67 -26.60 31.43 -4.65
C PRO A 67 -27.52 32.03 -5.73
N THR A 68 -28.81 31.76 -5.63
CA THR A 68 -29.84 32.45 -6.42
C THR A 68 -29.91 33.93 -6.01
N PRO A 69 -29.99 34.87 -6.97
CA PRO A 69 -30.22 36.29 -6.67
C PRO A 69 -31.64 36.54 -6.14
#